data_AF-A0A2R6KGK7-F1
#
_entry.id   AF-A0A2R6KGK7-F1
#
_cell.length_a   1.000
_cell.length_b   1.000
_cell.length_c   1.000
_cell.angle_alpha   90.00
_cell.angle_beta   90.00
_cell.angle_gamma   90.00
#
_symmetry.space_group_name_H-M   'P 1'
#
loop_
_entity.id
_entity.type
_entity.pdbx_description
1 polymer ?
#
loop_
_entity_poly.entity_id
_entity_poly.type
_entity_poly.pdbx_seq_one_letter_code
_entity_poly.pdbx_strand_id
1 'polypeptide(L)'
;MEEAATCRRAAREAVRDVEPDRLHDVIADLIADASMAPGALALLSARGAGESVDLDSVADRAAGVQLIYDGLRLTRSLAHDEPWADSEDHTKPNLGVLAADVLVSRGFYLLARTDAAEKAVETVRAFGRDQTSRRAPDADAAALDGSLERNVLELAVITGTTAVGVTPSSTMLDTVSGFADGDGPLAPADAMLPDSAADLGIGATATNGGGTDGVTHSASDR
;
A
#
# COMPACT_ATOMS: atom_id res chain seq x y z
N MET A 1 7.80 11.62 -11.34
CA MET A 1 7.19 12.05 -10.06
C MET A 1 8.18 11.94 -8.90
N GLU A 2 8.21 12.90 -7.97
CA GLU A 2 9.13 12.92 -6.82
C GLU A 2 8.80 11.81 -5.82
N GLU A 3 7.52 11.65 -5.49
CA GLU A 3 7.01 10.68 -4.51
C GLU A 3 7.36 9.25 -4.91
N ALA A 4 7.21 8.90 -6.18
CA ALA A 4 7.61 7.60 -6.71
C ALA A 4 9.12 7.35 -6.56
N ALA A 5 9.96 8.37 -6.79
CA ALA A 5 11.40 8.25 -6.61
C ALA A 5 11.78 8.10 -5.13
N THR A 6 11.12 8.85 -4.24
CA THR A 6 11.32 8.77 -2.78
C THR A 6 10.91 7.42 -2.22
N CYS A 7 9.71 6.94 -2.57
CA CYS A 7 9.25 5.60 -2.20
C CYS A 7 10.20 4.52 -2.71
N ARG A 8 10.66 4.61 -3.97
CA ARG A 8 11.59 3.61 -4.53
C ARG A 8 12.92 3.56 -3.77
N ARG A 9 13.46 4.72 -3.33
CA ARG A 9 14.68 4.76 -2.50
C ARG A 9 14.44 4.08 -1.15
N ALA A 10 13.35 4.41 -0.47
CA ALA A 10 13.00 3.81 0.82
C ALA A 10 12.73 2.30 0.70
N ALA A 11 12.04 1.85 -0.36
CA ALA A 11 11.81 0.42 -0.63
C ALA A 11 13.12 -0.35 -0.83
N ARG A 12 14.08 0.21 -1.58
CA ARG A 12 15.42 -0.40 -1.75
C ARG A 12 16.20 -0.45 -0.44
N GLU A 13 16.18 0.63 0.32
CA GLU A 13 16.85 0.67 1.62
C GLU A 13 16.24 -0.34 2.58
N ALA A 14 14.91 -0.49 2.57
CA ALA A 14 14.21 -1.44 3.39
C ALA A 14 14.60 -2.90 3.11
N VAL A 15 15.13 -3.26 1.95
CA VAL A 15 15.50 -4.65 1.63
C VAL A 15 17.01 -4.86 1.47
N ARG A 16 17.82 -3.86 1.81
CA ARG A 16 19.27 -3.87 1.59
C ARG A 16 20.02 -5.00 2.32
N ASP A 17 19.44 -5.47 3.42
CA ASP A 17 20.00 -6.47 4.34
C ASP A 17 19.53 -7.89 4.01
N VAL A 18 18.79 -8.06 2.92
CA VAL A 18 18.33 -9.37 2.48
C VAL A 18 19.51 -10.15 1.90
N GLU A 19 19.73 -11.33 2.45
CA GLU A 19 20.67 -12.32 1.94
C GLU A 19 19.90 -13.59 1.53
N PRO A 20 20.44 -14.40 0.61
CA PRO A 20 21.71 -14.24 -0.12
C PRO A 20 21.61 -13.28 -1.32
N ASP A 21 22.76 -12.88 -1.89
CA ASP A 21 22.88 -11.94 -3.03
C ASP A 21 21.91 -12.25 -4.17
N ARG A 22 21.77 -13.54 -4.53
CA ARG A 22 20.88 -13.94 -5.63
C ARG A 22 19.40 -13.59 -5.36
N LEU A 23 18.93 -13.69 -4.12
CA LEU A 23 17.58 -13.29 -3.74
C LEU A 23 17.46 -11.77 -3.68
N HIS A 24 18.49 -11.10 -3.14
CA HIS A 24 18.57 -9.65 -3.12
C HIS A 24 18.47 -9.05 -4.53
N ASP A 25 19.20 -9.60 -5.51
CA ASP A 25 19.17 -9.14 -6.90
C ASP A 25 17.76 -9.28 -7.51
N VAL A 26 17.08 -10.41 -7.28
CA VAL A 26 15.69 -10.61 -7.72
C VAL A 26 14.76 -9.56 -7.13
N ILE A 27 14.89 -9.26 -5.84
CA ILE A 27 14.09 -8.24 -5.16
C ILE A 27 14.42 -6.83 -5.71
N ALA A 28 15.70 -6.54 -5.95
CA ALA A 28 16.15 -5.26 -6.47
C ALA A 28 15.58 -4.99 -7.88
N ASP A 29 15.56 -6.00 -8.74
CA ASP A 29 14.94 -5.94 -10.08
C ASP A 29 13.43 -5.71 -9.97
N LEU A 30 12.74 -6.44 -9.09
CA LEU A 30 11.30 -6.26 -8.84
C LEU A 30 10.97 -4.82 -8.42
N ILE A 31 11.76 -4.23 -7.52
CA ILE A 31 11.57 -2.84 -7.07
C ILE A 31 11.93 -1.83 -8.17
N ALA A 32 12.90 -2.16 -9.04
CA ALA A 32 13.24 -1.30 -10.17
C ALA A 32 12.09 -1.19 -11.18
N ASP A 33 11.45 -2.32 -11.47
CA ASP A 33 10.37 -2.42 -12.46
C ASP A 33 8.97 -2.09 -11.92
N ALA A 34 8.84 -1.95 -10.59
CA ALA A 34 7.54 -1.69 -9.97
C ALA A 34 6.96 -0.31 -10.31
N SER A 35 5.62 -0.28 -10.42
CA SER A 35 4.82 0.92 -10.76
C SER A 35 5.07 2.10 -9.80
N MET A 36 5.35 1.81 -8.53
CA MET A 36 5.45 2.76 -7.41
C MET A 36 4.15 3.53 -7.11
N ALA A 37 3.02 3.22 -7.75
CA ALA A 37 1.77 3.97 -7.54
C ALA A 37 1.25 3.90 -6.09
N PRO A 38 1.14 2.73 -5.42
CA PRO A 38 0.68 2.69 -4.04
C PRO A 38 1.53 3.51 -3.07
N GLY A 39 2.86 3.35 -3.14
CA GLY A 39 3.76 4.11 -2.27
C GLY A 39 3.78 5.60 -2.58
N ALA A 40 3.70 5.98 -3.85
CA ALA A 40 3.61 7.37 -4.25
C ALA A 40 2.28 8.01 -3.81
N LEU A 41 1.16 7.27 -3.89
CA LEU A 41 -0.13 7.72 -3.38
C LEU A 41 -0.07 7.96 -1.88
N ALA A 42 0.59 7.11 -1.09
CA ALA A 42 0.75 7.34 0.35
C ALA A 42 1.48 8.66 0.64
N LEU A 43 2.54 8.98 -0.11
CA LEU A 43 3.27 10.24 0.04
C LEU A 43 2.44 11.45 -0.42
N LEU A 44 1.73 11.34 -1.54
CA LEU A 44 0.82 12.39 -2.00
C LEU A 44 -0.32 12.64 -1.01
N SER A 45 -0.90 11.58 -0.43
CA SER A 45 -1.94 11.68 0.60
C SER A 45 -1.45 12.38 1.86
N ALA A 46 -0.22 12.08 2.30
CA ALA A 46 0.40 12.78 3.42
C ALA A 46 0.58 14.28 3.10
N ARG A 47 1.10 14.60 1.91
CA ARG A 47 1.30 15.99 1.46
C ARG A 47 -0.01 16.77 1.32
N GLY A 48 -1.09 16.13 0.87
CA GLY A 48 -2.40 16.76 0.77
C GLY A 48 -3.05 17.01 2.14
N ALA A 49 -2.80 16.11 3.09
CA ALA A 49 -3.35 16.21 4.43
C ALA A 49 -2.57 17.14 5.37
N GLY A 50 -1.29 17.40 5.11
CA GLY A 50 -0.42 18.24 5.94
C GLY A 50 0.33 19.32 5.15
N GLU A 51 0.22 20.57 5.60
CA GLU A 51 0.70 21.77 4.89
C GLU A 51 2.25 21.89 4.77
N SER A 52 3.02 21.08 5.50
CA SER A 52 4.50 21.14 5.53
C SER A 52 5.18 19.80 5.85
N VAL A 53 4.63 18.71 5.34
CA VAL A 53 5.13 17.36 5.63
C VAL A 53 6.49 17.11 4.97
N ASP A 54 7.45 16.67 5.79
CA ASP A 54 8.70 16.11 5.30
C ASP A 54 8.44 14.68 4.78
N LEU A 55 8.54 14.49 3.46
CA LEU A 55 8.28 13.19 2.83
C LEU A 55 9.21 12.10 3.34
N ASP A 56 10.44 12.43 3.73
CA ASP A 56 11.38 11.43 4.25
C ASP A 56 10.86 10.82 5.58
N SER A 57 10.08 11.56 6.36
CA SER A 57 9.44 11.05 7.59
C SER A 57 8.32 10.03 7.34
N VAL A 58 7.77 10.00 6.12
CA VAL A 58 6.67 9.10 5.71
C VAL A 58 7.19 8.01 4.76
N ALA A 59 8.39 8.17 4.20
CA ALA A 59 8.94 7.31 3.15
C ALA A 59 9.00 5.83 3.53
N ASP A 60 9.38 5.50 4.77
CA ASP A 60 9.40 4.11 5.25
C ASP A 60 8.00 3.48 5.27
N ARG A 61 6.97 4.25 5.64
CA ARG A 61 5.59 3.74 5.64
C ARG A 61 5.09 3.57 4.21
N ALA A 62 5.39 4.52 3.33
CA ALA A 62 5.06 4.43 1.91
C ALA A 62 5.74 3.22 1.23
N ALA A 63 7.02 2.98 1.55
CA ALA A 63 7.72 1.76 1.15
C ALA A 63 7.01 0.52 1.69
N GLY A 64 6.53 0.55 2.93
CA GLY A 64 5.75 -0.55 3.51
C GLY A 64 4.55 -0.96 2.67
N VAL A 65 3.75 0.02 2.23
CA VAL A 65 2.60 -0.19 1.33
C VAL A 65 3.04 -0.77 -0.01
N GLN A 66 4.10 -0.19 -0.59
CA GLN A 66 4.62 -0.62 -1.89
C GLN A 66 5.10 -2.07 -1.88
N LEU A 67 5.86 -2.47 -0.85
CA LEU A 67 6.39 -3.82 -0.72
C LEU A 67 5.26 -4.84 -0.51
N ILE A 68 4.21 -4.50 0.26
CA ILE A 68 3.02 -5.34 0.38
C ILE A 68 2.37 -5.54 -1.00
N TYR A 69 2.15 -4.46 -1.76
CA TYR A 69 1.56 -4.56 -3.09
C TYR A 69 2.38 -5.47 -4.01
N ASP A 70 3.68 -5.21 -4.14
CA ASP A 70 4.54 -5.92 -5.08
C ASP A 70 4.65 -7.40 -4.72
N GLY A 71 4.73 -7.73 -3.42
CA GLY A 71 4.74 -9.11 -2.96
C GLY A 71 3.42 -9.84 -3.24
N LEU A 72 2.27 -9.25 -2.94
CA LEU A 72 0.96 -9.86 -3.22
C LEU A 72 0.69 -10.00 -4.72
N ARG A 73 1.09 -9.01 -5.52
CA ARG A 73 1.00 -9.06 -6.99
C ARG A 73 1.86 -10.17 -7.56
N LEU A 74 3.08 -10.36 -7.05
CA LEU A 74 3.95 -11.47 -7.46
C LEU A 74 3.35 -12.82 -7.07
N THR A 75 2.81 -12.94 -5.86
CA THR A 75 2.07 -14.14 -5.42
C THR A 75 0.90 -14.45 -6.35
N ARG A 76 0.12 -13.43 -6.77
CA ARG A 76 -0.98 -13.60 -7.74
C ARG A 76 -0.49 -14.16 -9.07
N SER A 77 0.55 -13.55 -9.65
CA SER A 77 1.14 -14.03 -10.92
C SER A 77 1.63 -15.47 -10.80
N LEU A 78 2.40 -15.81 -9.76
CA LEU A 78 2.89 -17.18 -9.55
C LEU A 78 1.76 -18.20 -9.38
N ALA A 79 0.68 -17.81 -8.69
CA ALA A 79 -0.49 -18.66 -8.50
C ALA A 79 -1.34 -18.83 -9.77
N HIS A 80 -1.29 -17.89 -10.72
CA HIS A 80 -2.05 -17.95 -11.97
C HIS A 80 -1.25 -18.65 -13.08
N ASP A 81 0.03 -18.33 -13.19
CA ASP A 81 0.91 -18.83 -14.24
C ASP A 81 1.39 -20.26 -13.97
N GLU A 82 1.35 -20.71 -12.70
CA GLU A 82 1.79 -22.03 -12.23
C GLU A 82 3.11 -22.53 -12.90
N PRO A 83 4.20 -21.74 -12.89
CA PRO A 83 5.41 -21.99 -13.68
C PRO A 83 6.15 -23.31 -13.35
N TRP A 84 5.76 -23.98 -12.27
CA TRP A 84 6.27 -25.31 -11.90
C TRP A 84 5.67 -26.44 -12.73
N ALA A 85 4.54 -26.23 -13.42
CA ALA A 85 3.92 -27.26 -14.25
C ALA A 85 4.69 -27.53 -15.55
N ASP A 86 5.32 -26.49 -16.10
CA ASP A 86 5.87 -26.50 -17.46
C ASP A 86 7.41 -26.60 -17.54
N SER A 87 8.12 -26.59 -16.40
CA SER A 87 9.59 -26.56 -16.35
C SER A 87 10.14 -27.48 -15.26
N GLU A 88 11.21 -28.22 -15.54
CA GLU A 88 11.96 -28.98 -14.52
C GLU A 88 12.89 -28.10 -13.68
N ASP A 89 13.31 -26.93 -14.17
CA ASP A 89 14.05 -25.94 -13.37
C ASP A 89 13.07 -25.02 -12.64
N HIS A 90 13.00 -25.19 -11.32
CA HIS A 90 12.15 -24.42 -10.43
C HIS A 90 12.88 -23.29 -9.71
N THR A 91 14.16 -23.03 -10.02
CA THR A 91 14.97 -22.09 -9.25
C THR A 91 14.38 -20.67 -9.29
N LYS A 92 14.01 -20.18 -10.48
CA LYS A 92 13.41 -18.85 -10.65
C LYS A 92 12.06 -18.72 -9.94
N PRO A 93 11.07 -19.62 -10.12
CA PRO A 93 9.80 -19.47 -9.43
C PRO A 93 9.92 -19.67 -7.91
N ASN A 94 10.85 -20.51 -7.43
CA ASN A 94 11.13 -20.63 -5.99
C ASN A 94 11.70 -19.32 -5.40
N LEU A 95 12.63 -18.67 -6.12
CA LEU A 95 13.12 -17.34 -5.72
C LEU A 95 11.99 -16.30 -5.76
N GLY A 96 11.06 -16.41 -6.71
CA GLY A 96 9.87 -15.56 -6.77
C GLY A 96 8.98 -15.68 -5.53
N VAL A 97 8.74 -16.90 -5.04
CA VAL A 97 7.99 -17.12 -3.79
C VAL A 97 8.71 -16.48 -2.60
N LEU A 98 10.01 -16.71 -2.46
CA LEU A 98 10.80 -16.13 -1.38
C LEU A 98 10.83 -14.60 -1.45
N ALA A 99 10.95 -14.02 -2.65
CA ALA A 99 10.90 -12.59 -2.85
C ALA A 99 9.53 -12.02 -2.42
N ALA A 100 8.44 -12.66 -2.84
CA ALA A 100 7.10 -12.25 -2.43
C ALA A 100 6.92 -12.25 -0.91
N ASP A 101 7.35 -13.33 -0.22
CA ASP A 101 7.28 -13.44 1.24
C ASP A 101 8.10 -12.36 1.95
N VAL A 102 9.32 -12.09 1.46
CA VAL A 102 10.20 -11.04 2.01
C VAL A 102 9.56 -9.67 1.83
N LEU A 103 9.05 -9.35 0.64
CA LEU A 103 8.42 -8.07 0.34
C LEU A 103 7.21 -7.82 1.25
N VAL A 104 6.29 -8.79 1.35
CA VAL A 104 5.11 -8.68 2.24
C VAL A 104 5.55 -8.54 3.70
N SER A 105 6.48 -9.37 4.16
CA SER A 105 6.94 -9.35 5.57
C SER A 105 7.64 -8.05 5.93
N ARG A 106 8.50 -7.53 5.05
CA ARG A 106 9.19 -6.26 5.28
C ARG A 106 8.22 -5.09 5.22
N GLY A 107 7.23 -5.15 4.33
CA GLY A 107 6.17 -4.16 4.29
C GLY A 107 5.34 -4.11 5.58
N PHE A 108 4.94 -5.27 6.10
CA PHE A 108 4.30 -5.34 7.43
C PHE A 108 5.20 -4.82 8.54
N TYR A 109 6.49 -5.16 8.54
CA TYR A 109 7.43 -4.70 9.55
C TYR A 109 7.46 -3.15 9.62
N LEU A 110 7.49 -2.47 8.46
CA LEU A 110 7.47 -1.02 8.37
C LEU A 110 6.14 -0.40 8.86
N LEU A 111 5.02 -1.10 8.69
CA LEU A 111 3.69 -0.62 9.09
C LEU A 111 3.26 -1.06 10.50
N ALA A 112 3.94 -2.02 11.12
CA ALA A 112 3.48 -2.72 12.33
C ALA A 112 3.15 -1.82 13.54
N ARG A 113 3.77 -0.63 13.62
CA ARG A 113 3.57 0.34 14.71
C ARG A 113 2.91 1.63 14.23
N THR A 114 2.07 1.52 13.21
CA THR A 114 1.34 2.63 12.61
C THR A 114 -0.15 2.32 12.61
N ASP A 115 -0.97 3.35 12.44
CA ASP A 115 -2.43 3.20 12.33
C ASP A 115 -2.86 2.43 11.07
N ALA A 116 -1.95 2.25 10.10
CA ALA A 116 -2.18 1.46 8.90
C ALA A 116 -2.01 -0.05 9.11
N ALA A 117 -1.52 -0.52 10.26
CA ALA A 117 -1.24 -1.93 10.51
C ALA A 117 -2.50 -2.81 10.35
N GLU A 118 -3.65 -2.36 10.87
CA GLU A 118 -4.90 -3.11 10.78
C GLU A 118 -5.37 -3.24 9.32
N LYS A 119 -5.32 -2.15 8.55
CA LYS A 119 -5.68 -2.18 7.13
C LYS A 119 -4.71 -3.05 6.30
N ALA A 120 -3.42 -3.07 6.64
CA ALA A 120 -2.46 -3.95 5.99
C ALA A 120 -2.83 -5.43 6.18
N VAL A 121 -3.23 -5.81 7.40
CA VAL A 121 -3.69 -7.19 7.69
C VAL A 121 -4.99 -7.50 6.95
N GLU A 122 -5.93 -6.57 6.93
CA GLU A 122 -7.18 -6.70 6.18
C GLU A 122 -6.92 -6.93 4.69
N THR A 123 -6.02 -6.15 4.08
CA THR A 123 -5.64 -6.24 2.66
C THR A 123 -5.13 -7.65 2.31
N VAL A 124 -4.24 -8.21 3.13
CA VAL A 124 -3.70 -9.57 2.89
C VAL A 124 -4.75 -10.65 3.11
N ARG A 125 -5.62 -10.49 4.11
CA ARG A 125 -6.73 -11.43 4.35
C ARG A 125 -7.75 -11.42 3.22
N ALA A 126 -8.09 -10.22 2.72
CA ALA A 126 -8.97 -10.05 1.57
C ALA A 126 -8.34 -10.72 0.34
N PHE A 127 -7.09 -10.41 0.03
CA PHE A 127 -6.35 -11.05 -1.06
C PHE A 127 -6.38 -12.58 -0.99
N GLY A 128 -6.03 -13.17 0.16
CA GLY A 128 -6.02 -14.64 0.31
C GLY A 128 -7.41 -15.26 0.14
N ARG A 129 -8.47 -14.59 0.64
CA ARG A 129 -9.86 -15.02 0.47
C ARG A 129 -10.30 -14.93 -0.99
N ASP A 130 -9.93 -13.86 -1.67
CA ASP A 130 -10.31 -13.61 -3.07
C ASP A 130 -9.62 -14.62 -3.98
N GLN A 131 -8.32 -14.88 -3.79
CA GLN A 131 -7.59 -15.92 -4.52
C GLN A 131 -8.12 -17.34 -4.25
N THR A 132 -8.65 -17.60 -3.05
CA THR A 132 -9.31 -18.88 -2.75
C THR A 132 -10.66 -18.98 -3.47
N SER A 133 -11.48 -17.94 -3.40
CA SER A 133 -12.81 -17.88 -4.04
C SER A 133 -12.72 -17.97 -5.56
N ARG A 134 -11.67 -17.38 -6.15
CA ARG A 134 -11.40 -17.38 -7.60
C ARG A 134 -11.28 -18.78 -8.20
N ARG A 135 -10.93 -19.80 -7.41
CA ARG A 135 -10.81 -21.19 -7.87
C ARG A 135 -12.16 -21.87 -8.10
N ALA A 136 -13.27 -21.25 -7.73
CA ALA A 136 -14.60 -21.78 -7.99
C ALA A 136 -14.96 -21.67 -9.49
N PRO A 137 -15.68 -22.65 -10.08
CA PRO A 137 -15.99 -22.66 -11.52
C PRO A 137 -16.75 -21.43 -12.05
N ASP A 138 -17.61 -20.84 -11.21
CA ASP A 138 -18.47 -19.70 -11.58
C ASP A 138 -18.00 -18.37 -10.94
N ALA A 139 -16.73 -18.30 -10.51
CA ALA A 139 -16.19 -17.11 -9.89
C ALA A 139 -16.04 -15.95 -10.90
N ASP A 140 -16.41 -14.74 -10.49
CA ASP A 140 -16.06 -13.53 -11.21
C ASP A 140 -14.57 -13.20 -10.97
N ALA A 141 -13.70 -13.82 -11.76
CA ALA A 141 -12.26 -13.70 -11.61
C ALA A 141 -11.77 -12.26 -11.74
N ALA A 142 -12.36 -11.46 -12.63
CA ALA A 142 -11.98 -10.07 -12.85
C ALA A 142 -12.30 -9.22 -11.61
N ALA A 143 -13.51 -9.36 -11.05
CA ALA A 143 -13.90 -8.63 -9.84
C ALA A 143 -13.03 -9.01 -8.63
N LEU A 144 -12.70 -10.30 -8.49
CA LEU A 144 -11.84 -10.81 -7.43
C LEU A 144 -10.38 -10.34 -7.58
N ASP A 145 -9.86 -10.31 -8.81
CA ASP A 145 -8.48 -9.90 -9.05
C ASP A 145 -8.30 -8.38 -8.84
N GLY A 146 -9.25 -7.54 -9.25
CA GLY A 146 -9.20 -6.08 -9.04
C GLY A 146 -9.43 -5.63 -7.59
N SER A 147 -9.78 -6.55 -6.68
CA SER A 147 -9.92 -6.27 -5.24
C SER A 147 -8.59 -5.88 -4.59
N LEU A 148 -7.48 -6.49 -4.99
CA LEU A 148 -6.15 -6.20 -4.43
C LEU A 148 -5.78 -4.73 -4.64
N GLU A 149 -5.89 -4.25 -5.88
CA GLU A 149 -5.59 -2.87 -6.25
C GLU A 149 -6.45 -1.86 -5.48
N ARG A 150 -7.75 -2.11 -5.32
CA ARG A 150 -8.62 -1.24 -4.50
C ARG A 150 -8.18 -1.20 -3.05
N ASN A 151 -7.96 -2.36 -2.42
CA ASN A 151 -7.56 -2.45 -1.01
C ASN A 151 -6.20 -1.78 -0.76
N VAL A 152 -5.24 -1.91 -1.68
CA VAL A 152 -3.90 -1.34 -1.49
C VAL A 152 -3.87 0.17 -1.67
N LEU A 153 -4.73 0.74 -2.53
CA LEU A 153 -4.88 2.19 -2.66
C LEU A 153 -5.55 2.78 -1.42
N GLU A 154 -6.54 2.09 -0.85
CA GLU A 154 -7.12 2.46 0.45
C GLU A 154 -6.05 2.42 1.57
N LEU A 155 -5.24 1.35 1.61
CA LEU A 155 -4.11 1.24 2.53
C LEU A 155 -3.11 2.39 2.35
N ALA A 156 -2.81 2.78 1.11
CA ALA A 156 -1.91 3.90 0.82
C ALA A 156 -2.44 5.22 1.40
N VAL A 157 -3.72 5.52 1.17
CA VAL A 157 -4.36 6.74 1.70
C VAL A 157 -4.35 6.75 3.22
N ILE A 158 -4.76 5.66 3.87
CA ILE A 158 -4.72 5.54 5.33
C ILE A 158 -3.30 5.74 5.84
N THR A 159 -2.32 5.09 5.21
CA THR A 159 -0.91 5.21 5.60
C THR A 159 -0.40 6.65 5.51
N GLY A 160 -0.71 7.35 4.42
CA GLY A 160 -0.29 8.73 4.20
C GLY A 160 -0.94 9.73 5.14
N THR A 161 -2.27 9.69 5.21
CA THR A 161 -3.05 10.65 6.02
C THR A 161 -2.79 10.47 7.53
N THR A 162 -2.77 9.24 8.02
CA THR A 162 -2.52 8.99 9.46
C THR A 162 -1.08 9.27 9.88
N ALA A 163 -0.11 9.23 8.94
CA ALA A 163 1.25 9.65 9.22
C ALA A 163 1.36 11.12 9.65
N VAL A 164 0.37 11.94 9.30
CA VAL A 164 0.31 13.36 9.63
C VAL A 164 -0.83 13.67 10.60
N GLY A 165 -1.39 12.63 11.25
CA GLY A 165 -2.44 12.76 12.26
C GLY A 165 -3.84 13.04 11.70
N VAL A 166 -4.06 12.80 10.42
CA VAL A 166 -5.35 13.02 9.75
C VAL A 166 -6.02 11.67 9.45
N THR A 167 -7.29 11.54 9.81
CA THR A 167 -8.10 10.38 9.41
C THR A 167 -8.68 10.63 8.01
N PRO A 168 -8.56 9.68 7.06
CA PRO A 168 -9.12 9.86 5.73
C PRO A 168 -10.65 9.83 5.75
N SER A 169 -11.27 10.66 4.93
CA SER A 169 -12.74 10.67 4.76
C SER A 169 -13.20 9.54 3.85
N SER A 170 -14.44 9.08 3.99
CA SER A 170 -15.01 8.06 3.10
C SER A 170 -14.99 8.47 1.64
N THR A 171 -15.32 9.74 1.34
CA THR A 171 -15.27 10.27 -0.04
C THR A 171 -13.88 10.20 -0.65
N MET A 172 -12.82 10.39 0.15
CA MET A 172 -11.45 10.23 -0.32
C MET A 172 -11.16 8.77 -0.68
N LEU A 173 -11.55 7.82 0.19
CA LEU A 173 -11.39 6.39 -0.05
C LEU A 173 -12.17 5.92 -1.28
N ASP A 174 -13.39 6.41 -1.47
CA ASP A 174 -14.22 6.12 -2.65
C ASP A 174 -13.56 6.66 -3.93
N THR A 175 -13.01 7.87 -3.88
CA THR A 175 -12.35 8.49 -5.04
C THR A 175 -11.12 7.70 -5.48
N VAL A 176 -10.23 7.32 -4.54
CA VAL A 176 -9.02 6.56 -4.90
C VAL A 176 -9.32 5.13 -5.31
N SER A 177 -10.41 4.55 -4.83
CA SER A 177 -10.85 3.21 -5.26
C SER A 177 -11.14 3.17 -6.76
N GLY A 178 -11.62 4.27 -7.35
CA GLY A 178 -11.83 4.40 -8.79
C GLY A 178 -10.55 4.41 -9.63
N PHE A 179 -9.37 4.62 -9.03
CA PHE A 179 -8.10 4.50 -9.78
C PHE A 179 -7.73 3.04 -10.09
N ALA A 180 -8.40 2.07 -9.46
CA ALA A 180 -8.20 0.65 -9.70
C ALA A 180 -9.10 0.08 -10.83
N ASP A 181 -9.86 0.92 -11.55
CA ASP A 181 -10.81 0.47 -12.58
C ASP A 181 -10.15 -0.09 -13.87
N GLY A 182 -8.82 -0.21 -13.89
CA GLY A 182 -8.05 -0.82 -14.98
C GLY A 182 -8.00 -2.36 -14.89
N ASP A 183 -7.89 -3.01 -16.04
CA ASP A 183 -7.69 -4.46 -16.12
C ASP A 183 -6.20 -4.79 -15.93
N GLY A 184 -5.87 -5.45 -14.82
CA GLY A 184 -4.50 -5.88 -14.50
C GLY A 184 -3.76 -5.00 -13.48
N PRO A 185 -2.40 -5.08 -13.43
CA PRO A 185 -1.60 -4.34 -12.47
C PRO A 185 -1.74 -2.81 -12.59
N LEU A 186 -1.48 -2.10 -11.49
CA LEU A 186 -1.46 -0.64 -11.49
C LEU A 186 -0.45 -0.09 -12.50
N ALA A 187 -0.88 0.90 -13.27
CA ALA A 187 -0.01 1.65 -14.16
C ALA A 187 1.09 2.39 -13.38
N PRO A 188 2.20 2.79 -14.02
CA PRO A 188 3.22 3.62 -13.38
C PRO A 188 2.63 4.86 -12.70
N ALA A 189 3.22 5.24 -11.56
CA ALA A 189 2.68 6.31 -10.70
C ALA A 189 2.42 7.64 -11.45
N ASP A 190 3.31 8.03 -12.36
CA ASP A 190 3.20 9.27 -13.15
C ASP A 190 2.13 9.21 -14.25
N ALA A 191 1.68 8.02 -14.64
CA ALA A 191 0.56 7.85 -15.56
C ALA A 191 -0.79 7.73 -14.86
N MET A 192 -0.80 7.25 -13.61
CA MET A 192 -2.01 6.93 -12.85
C MET A 192 -2.43 8.05 -11.89
N LEU A 193 -1.46 8.72 -11.26
CA LEU A 193 -1.70 9.66 -10.18
C LEU A 193 -1.61 11.11 -10.69
N PRO A 194 -2.35 12.05 -10.07
CA PRO A 194 -2.20 13.45 -10.40
C PRO A 194 -0.84 14.00 -9.95
N ASP A 195 -0.40 15.09 -10.60
CA ASP A 195 0.85 15.77 -10.29
C ASP A 195 0.84 16.47 -8.92
N SER A 196 -0.35 16.76 -8.38
CA SER A 196 -0.49 17.48 -7.11
C SER A 196 -1.50 16.82 -6.16
N ALA A 197 -1.22 16.92 -4.86
CA ALA A 197 -2.12 16.40 -3.84
C ALA A 197 -3.46 17.15 -3.77
N ALA A 198 -3.52 18.40 -4.23
CA ALA A 198 -4.76 19.17 -4.32
C ALA A 198 -5.75 18.54 -5.32
N ASP A 199 -5.22 17.97 -6.41
CA ASP A 199 -6.01 17.34 -7.46
C ASP A 199 -6.52 15.94 -7.07
N LEU A 200 -6.02 15.35 -5.98
CA LEU A 200 -6.60 14.13 -5.38
C LEU A 200 -7.95 14.40 -4.69
N GLY A 201 -8.39 15.66 -4.61
CA GLY A 201 -9.58 16.03 -3.84
C GLY A 201 -9.39 15.90 -2.33
N ILE A 202 -8.13 15.79 -1.88
CA ILE A 202 -7.72 15.75 -0.47
C ILE A 202 -7.70 17.19 0.05
N GLY A 203 -8.88 17.79 0.16
CA GLY A 203 -9.05 19.02 0.91
C GLY A 203 -8.95 18.66 2.40
N ALA A 204 -7.98 19.23 3.11
CA ALA A 204 -7.84 19.10 4.56
C ALA A 204 -9.13 19.58 5.26
N THR A 205 -10.10 18.68 5.46
CA THR A 205 -11.12 18.87 6.48
C THR A 205 -10.44 18.54 7.80
N ALA A 206 -9.70 19.50 8.33
CA ALA A 206 -9.22 19.47 9.70
C ALA A 206 -10.46 19.39 10.60
N THR A 207 -10.86 18.17 10.98
CA THR A 207 -11.77 17.99 12.11
C THR A 207 -10.97 18.35 13.34
N ASN A 208 -11.02 19.63 13.72
CA ASN A 208 -10.63 20.06 15.05
C ASN A 208 -11.44 19.22 16.05
N GLY A 209 -10.81 18.20 16.62
CA GLY A 209 -11.27 17.52 17.83
C GLY A 209 -11.21 18.50 18.99
N GLY A 210 -12.10 19.49 18.99
CA GLY A 210 -12.31 20.40 20.09
C GLY A 210 -12.93 19.63 21.24
N GLY A 211 -12.07 19.09 22.12
CA GLY A 211 -12.48 18.66 23.45
C GLY A 211 -13.05 19.86 24.19
N THR A 212 -14.37 19.92 24.30
CA THR A 212 -15.02 20.76 25.31
C THR A 212 -15.04 19.97 26.60
N ASP A 213 -13.98 20.15 27.38
CA ASP A 213 -13.95 19.82 28.79
C ASP A 213 -14.86 20.81 29.53
N GLY A 214 -16.12 20.42 29.70
CA GLY A 214 -17.16 21.19 30.39
C GLY A 214 -17.46 20.57 31.74
N VAL A 215 -16.53 20.66 32.69
CA VAL A 215 -16.80 20.33 34.10
C VAL A 215 -17.68 21.41 34.71
N THR A 216 -18.93 21.07 35.01
CA THR A 216 -19.84 21.91 35.80
C THR A 216 -19.44 21.87 37.28
N HIS A 217 -18.75 22.90 37.75
CA HIS A 217 -18.63 23.18 39.17
C HIS A 217 -19.97 23.70 39.71
N SER A 218 -20.68 22.87 40.48
CA SER A 218 -21.81 23.32 41.29
C SER A 218 -21.31 23.56 42.72
N ALA A 219 -21.08 24.83 43.03
CA ALA A 219 -20.93 25.31 44.40
C ALA A 219 -22.25 25.98 44.79
N SER A 220 -22.95 25.41 45.77
CA SER A 220 -23.94 26.14 46.57
C SER A 220 -23.72 25.78 48.03
N ASP A 221 -23.09 26.72 48.72
CA ASP A 221 -23.08 26.86 50.15
C ASP A 221 -23.80 28.19 50.44
N ARG A 222 -25.01 28.11 50.99
CA ARG A 222 -25.74 29.09 51.84
C ARG A 222 -27.20 28.73 52.01
#